data_AF-A0A3B9NN38-F1
#
_entry.id   AF-A0A3B9NN38-F1
#
_cell.length_a   1.000
_cell.length_b   1.000
_cell.length_c   1.000
_cell.angle_alpha   90.00
_cell.angle_beta   90.00
_cell.angle_gamma   90.00
#
_symmetry.space_group_name_H-M   'P 1'
#
loop_
_entity.id
_entity.type
_entity.pdbx_description
1 polymer ?
#
loop_
_entity_poly.entity_id
_entity_poly.type
_entity_poly.pdbx_seq_one_letter_code
_entity_poly.pdbx_strand_id
1 'polypeptide(L)'
;AVQDEGSNAFYQGALTQQVLQDLNEAGSKITAKDLAQYDATLSAPLHSQYRGHDIFSAGPLTAGPSLIQALKTFETMHPAPAESPDAAAYLAMAKALQTTYADRLENLGEGNLSGSTTHICTADSAGNLVSFTQTIMSAFGARILLPSSGILMNNGMMWFDPRPGGGNSVEGGRRPLCNMCPTLGRSQDGHWFAVGACGGRKIFPSVFQLAIFLSDYGLTVQDAAHQGRIDVSGTELVTLMAELPETIRAHLQQNLSQTRVRLNGVSPNHFALPQVIQRSPNGALEGACFIPSPHAKVSAF
;
A
#
# COMPACT_ATOMS: atom_id res chain seq x y z
N ALA A 1 1.54 29.93 -8.17
CA ALA A 1 2.74 29.15 -8.57
C ALA A 1 2.35 27.81 -9.19
N VAL A 2 2.11 26.72 -8.44
CA VAL A 2 1.76 25.42 -9.06
C VAL A 2 0.46 25.48 -9.87
N GLN A 3 -0.53 26.25 -9.43
CA GLN A 3 -1.76 26.47 -10.20
C GLN A 3 -1.51 27.16 -11.56
N ASP A 4 -0.52 28.04 -11.64
CA ASP A 4 -0.27 28.91 -12.80
C ASP A 4 0.75 28.29 -13.77
N GLU A 5 1.81 27.66 -13.23
CA GLU A 5 2.95 27.11 -13.98
C GLU A 5 2.92 25.56 -14.04
N GLY A 6 1.94 24.92 -13.40
CA GLY A 6 1.89 23.46 -13.27
C GLY A 6 3.02 22.91 -12.38
N SER A 7 3.41 21.65 -12.63
CA SER A 7 4.52 21.00 -11.90
C SER A 7 5.85 21.73 -12.08
N ASN A 8 6.05 22.40 -13.22
CA ASN A 8 7.28 23.14 -13.52
C ASN A 8 7.58 24.21 -12.47
N ALA A 9 6.57 24.79 -11.81
CA ALA A 9 6.75 25.75 -10.72
C ALA A 9 7.76 25.27 -9.67
N PHE A 10 7.74 23.96 -9.35
CA PHE A 10 8.59 23.35 -8.34
C PHE A 10 9.95 22.91 -8.91
N TYR A 11 9.97 22.31 -10.10
CA TYR A 11 11.18 21.68 -10.64
C TYR A 11 12.10 22.62 -11.41
N GLN A 12 11.55 23.62 -12.11
CA GLN A 12 12.31 24.55 -12.97
C GLN A 12 11.76 26.00 -12.97
N GLY A 13 10.80 26.33 -12.11
CA GLY A 13 9.98 27.52 -12.18
C GLY A 13 10.07 28.40 -10.93
N ALA A 14 9.00 29.14 -10.63
CA ALA A 14 9.01 30.22 -9.65
C ALA A 14 9.37 29.81 -8.21
N LEU A 15 9.15 28.54 -7.83
CA LEU A 15 9.47 28.05 -6.48
C LEU A 15 10.86 27.41 -6.39
N THR A 16 11.48 27.03 -7.50
CA THR A 16 12.68 26.20 -7.51
C THR A 16 13.85 26.83 -6.76
N GLN A 17 14.11 28.13 -6.97
CA GLN A 17 15.21 28.81 -6.28
C GLN A 17 15.00 28.91 -4.76
N GLN A 18 13.76 29.18 -4.33
CA GLN A 18 13.41 29.23 -2.91
C GLN A 18 13.58 27.86 -2.24
N VAL A 19 13.10 26.80 -2.91
CA VAL A 19 13.24 25.42 -2.43
C VAL A 19 14.72 25.03 -2.31
N LEU A 20 15.55 25.34 -3.32
CA LEU A 20 16.97 25.01 -3.31
C LEU A 20 17.74 25.79 -2.25
N GLN A 21 17.40 27.06 -2.03
CA GLN A 21 17.99 27.87 -0.97
C GLN A 21 17.69 27.25 0.40
N ASP A 22 16.41 27.00 0.71
CA ASP A 22 16.00 26.41 1.99
C ASP A 22 16.66 25.03 2.21
N LEU A 23 16.74 24.20 1.15
CA LEU A 23 17.39 22.89 1.22
C LEU A 23 18.90 23.01 1.50
N ASN A 24 19.59 23.95 0.86
CA ASN A 24 21.02 24.19 1.08
C ASN A 24 21.29 24.67 2.51
N GLU A 25 20.49 25.62 3.01
CA GLU A 25 20.56 26.10 4.39
C GLU A 25 20.34 24.98 5.42
N ALA A 26 19.47 24.01 5.10
CA ALA A 26 19.26 22.79 5.89
C ALA A 26 20.35 21.72 5.73
N GLY A 27 21.39 21.96 4.92
CA GLY A 27 22.50 21.03 4.69
C GLY A 27 22.20 19.90 3.70
N SER A 28 21.10 19.99 2.94
CA SER A 28 20.74 19.01 1.90
C SER A 28 21.77 18.97 0.77
N LYS A 29 21.84 17.84 0.08
CA LYS A 29 22.68 17.64 -1.12
C LYS A 29 21.90 17.69 -2.42
N ILE A 30 20.60 17.93 -2.37
CA ILE A 30 19.74 18.07 -3.55
C ILE A 30 20.13 19.34 -4.30
N THR A 31 20.38 19.20 -5.60
CA THR A 31 20.80 20.28 -6.49
C THR A 31 19.69 20.67 -7.46
N ALA A 32 19.86 21.82 -8.14
CA ALA A 32 19.00 22.21 -9.25
C ALA A 32 18.96 21.15 -10.36
N LYS A 33 20.08 20.47 -10.60
CA LYS A 33 20.17 19.38 -11.57
C LYS A 33 19.30 18.20 -11.16
N ASP A 34 19.29 17.82 -9.89
CA ASP A 34 18.46 16.72 -9.40
C ASP A 34 16.97 17.02 -9.58
N LEU A 35 16.53 18.26 -9.32
CA LEU A 35 15.15 18.69 -9.55
C LEU A 35 14.80 18.72 -11.04
N ALA A 36 15.66 19.31 -11.88
CA ALA A 36 15.41 19.42 -13.31
C ALA A 36 15.45 18.07 -14.05
N GLN A 37 16.18 17.08 -13.52
CA GLN A 37 16.24 15.73 -14.08
C GLN A 37 15.12 14.80 -13.61
N TYR A 38 14.31 15.22 -12.63
CA TYR A 38 13.18 14.43 -12.17
C TYR A 38 12.03 14.49 -13.17
N ASP A 39 11.51 13.30 -13.52
CA ASP A 39 10.27 13.16 -14.27
C ASP A 39 9.41 12.03 -13.69
N ALA A 40 8.09 12.24 -13.73
CA ALA A 40 7.09 11.24 -13.37
C ALA A 40 6.95 10.26 -14.54
N THR A 41 7.16 8.98 -14.26
CA THR A 41 7.16 7.95 -15.30
C THR A 41 5.77 7.33 -15.46
N LEU A 42 5.18 7.43 -16.64
CA LEU A 42 4.01 6.62 -17.02
C LEU A 42 4.50 5.24 -17.48
N SER A 43 3.92 4.19 -16.91
CA SER A 43 4.26 2.81 -17.26
C SER A 43 3.02 1.93 -17.24
N ALA A 44 3.06 0.84 -18.00
CA ALA A 44 2.03 -0.19 -17.89
C ALA A 44 2.03 -0.78 -16.47
N PRO A 45 0.86 -1.07 -15.89
CA PRO A 45 0.79 -1.74 -14.61
C PRO A 45 1.39 -3.15 -14.70
N LEU A 46 1.88 -3.66 -13.58
CA LEU A 46 2.08 -5.10 -13.45
C LEU A 46 0.71 -5.77 -13.57
N HIS A 47 0.63 -6.85 -14.32
CA HIS A 47 -0.60 -7.61 -14.55
C HIS A 47 -0.36 -9.09 -14.26
N SER A 48 -1.29 -9.70 -13.52
CA SER A 48 -1.33 -11.13 -13.27
C SER A 48 -2.78 -11.62 -13.23
N GLN A 49 -2.99 -12.91 -13.46
CA GLN A 49 -4.26 -13.54 -13.14
C GLN A 49 -4.19 -14.24 -11.79
N TYR A 50 -5.27 -14.13 -11.02
CA TYR A 50 -5.49 -14.85 -9.78
C TYR A 50 -6.85 -15.52 -9.87
N ARG A 51 -6.89 -16.86 -9.99
CA ARG A 51 -8.13 -17.64 -10.19
C ARG A 51 -9.04 -17.07 -11.28
N GLY A 52 -8.47 -16.61 -12.39
CA GLY A 52 -9.19 -16.01 -13.52
C GLY A 52 -9.67 -14.56 -13.31
N HIS A 53 -9.41 -13.95 -12.16
CA HIS A 53 -9.54 -12.51 -11.95
C HIS A 53 -8.26 -11.81 -12.44
N ASP A 54 -8.39 -10.70 -13.14
CA ASP A 54 -7.23 -9.87 -13.49
C ASP A 54 -6.84 -9.01 -12.28
N ILE A 55 -5.56 -8.98 -11.94
CA ILE A 55 -5.00 -8.14 -10.89
C ILE A 55 -3.94 -7.24 -11.51
N PHE A 56 -4.08 -5.94 -11.29
CA PHE A 56 -3.17 -4.90 -11.74
C PHE A 56 -2.56 -4.18 -10.55
N SER A 57 -1.25 -3.98 -10.54
CA SER A 57 -0.56 -3.25 -9.46
C SER A 57 0.55 -2.36 -10.00
N ALA A 58 0.99 -1.41 -9.18
CA ALA A 58 2.08 -0.51 -9.53
C ALA A 58 3.42 -1.24 -9.76
N GLY A 59 4.34 -0.54 -10.42
CA GLY A 59 5.60 -1.08 -10.94
C GLY A 59 6.57 -1.70 -9.92
N PRO A 60 7.76 -2.13 -10.40
CA PRO A 60 8.63 -3.07 -9.67
C PRO A 60 9.19 -2.55 -8.34
N LEU A 61 9.30 -1.24 -8.14
CA LEU A 61 9.82 -0.64 -6.90
C LEU A 61 8.75 -0.43 -5.82
N THR A 62 7.64 -1.15 -5.92
CA THR A 62 6.52 -1.09 -4.97
C THR A 62 6.27 -2.45 -4.30
N ALA A 63 5.15 -2.62 -3.60
CA ALA A 63 4.70 -3.92 -3.15
C ALA A 63 3.96 -4.74 -4.22
N GLY A 64 3.76 -4.21 -5.43
CA GLY A 64 3.08 -4.90 -6.53
C GLY A 64 3.64 -6.29 -6.85
N PRO A 65 4.98 -6.47 -7.03
CA PRO A 65 5.55 -7.80 -7.25
C PRO A 65 5.28 -8.77 -6.09
N SER A 66 5.33 -8.28 -4.86
CA SER A 66 5.03 -9.07 -3.66
C SER A 66 3.55 -9.44 -3.58
N LEU A 67 2.64 -8.56 -4.00
CA LEU A 67 1.22 -8.89 -4.11
C LEU A 67 0.98 -10.06 -5.06
N ILE A 68 1.53 -9.98 -6.27
CA ILE A 68 1.39 -11.04 -7.28
C ILE A 68 1.96 -12.36 -6.77
N GLN A 69 3.15 -12.33 -6.16
CA GLN A 69 3.77 -13.53 -5.62
C GLN A 69 2.96 -14.13 -4.47
N ALA A 70 2.44 -13.32 -3.54
CA ALA A 70 1.64 -13.81 -2.43
C ALA A 70 0.30 -14.40 -2.89
N LEU A 71 -0.37 -13.80 -3.87
CA LEU A 71 -1.60 -14.35 -4.46
C LEU A 71 -1.34 -15.73 -5.09
N LYS A 72 -0.27 -15.89 -5.86
CA LYS A 72 0.13 -17.18 -6.44
C LYS A 72 0.47 -18.23 -5.38
N THR A 73 1.22 -17.84 -4.36
CA THR A 73 1.56 -18.72 -3.23
C THR A 73 0.31 -19.16 -2.48
N PHE A 74 -0.61 -18.23 -2.21
CA PHE A 74 -1.88 -18.52 -1.55
C PHE A 74 -2.78 -19.44 -2.38
N GLU A 75 -2.90 -19.20 -3.68
CA GLU A 75 -3.65 -20.06 -4.61
C GLU A 75 -3.15 -21.51 -4.55
N THR A 76 -1.83 -21.69 -4.45
CA THR A 76 -1.21 -23.02 -4.33
C THR A 76 -1.49 -23.67 -2.96
N MET A 77 -1.42 -22.89 -1.87
CA MET A 77 -1.60 -23.38 -0.51
C MET A 77 -3.07 -23.67 -0.15
N HIS A 78 -4.00 -22.98 -0.79
CA HIS A 78 -5.43 -23.07 -0.50
C HIS A 78 -6.24 -23.16 -1.79
N PRO A 79 -6.16 -24.26 -2.56
CA PRO A 79 -6.67 -24.33 -3.94
C PRO A 79 -8.19 -24.23 -4.05
N ALA A 80 -8.94 -24.59 -3.02
CA ALA A 80 -10.40 -24.58 -3.01
C ALA A 80 -10.93 -23.72 -1.85
N PRO A 81 -11.31 -22.45 -2.10
CA PRO A 81 -11.95 -21.59 -1.12
C PRO A 81 -13.29 -22.15 -0.67
N ALA A 82 -13.58 -22.02 0.63
CA ALA A 82 -14.92 -22.22 1.16
C ALA A 82 -15.84 -21.04 0.79
N GLU A 83 -17.12 -21.12 1.15
CA GLU A 83 -18.09 -20.03 0.94
C GLU A 83 -17.70 -18.72 1.68
N SER A 84 -17.01 -18.84 2.81
CA SER A 84 -16.56 -17.70 3.62
C SER A 84 -15.13 -17.91 4.12
N PRO A 85 -14.36 -16.84 4.41
CA PRO A 85 -12.99 -16.97 4.90
C PRO A 85 -12.93 -17.72 6.24
N ASP A 86 -12.37 -18.93 6.21
CA ASP A 86 -12.28 -19.82 7.36
C ASP A 86 -10.86 -19.86 7.97
N ALA A 87 -10.69 -20.65 9.03
CA ALA A 87 -9.40 -20.76 9.72
C ALA A 87 -8.27 -21.27 8.81
N ALA A 88 -8.58 -22.15 7.86
CA ALA A 88 -7.60 -22.68 6.91
C ALA A 88 -7.16 -21.60 5.91
N ALA A 89 -8.09 -20.78 5.43
CA ALA A 89 -7.81 -19.64 4.58
C ALA A 89 -6.88 -18.63 5.28
N TYR A 90 -7.17 -18.22 6.52
CA TYR A 90 -6.28 -17.30 7.25
C TYR A 90 -4.90 -17.90 7.53
N LEU A 91 -4.81 -19.20 7.81
CA LEU A 91 -3.52 -19.85 8.02
C LEU A 91 -2.69 -19.85 6.72
N ALA A 92 -3.33 -20.15 5.59
CA ALA A 92 -2.70 -20.08 4.27
C ALA A 92 -2.29 -18.65 3.90
N MET A 93 -3.13 -17.65 4.18
CA MET A 93 -2.78 -16.23 4.00
C MET A 93 -1.55 -15.84 4.84
N ALA A 94 -1.51 -16.25 6.11
CA ALA A 94 -0.37 -15.97 6.99
C ALA A 94 0.93 -16.57 6.43
N LYS A 95 0.89 -17.84 6.02
CA LYS A 95 2.04 -18.55 5.44
C LYS A 95 2.49 -17.96 4.12
N ALA A 96 1.55 -17.61 3.23
CA ALA A 96 1.86 -16.98 1.95
C ALA A 96 2.56 -15.62 2.15
N LEU A 97 2.10 -14.82 3.12
CA LEU A 97 2.75 -13.55 3.48
C LEU A 97 4.13 -13.77 4.10
N GLN A 98 4.30 -14.74 5.01
CA GLN A 98 5.60 -15.07 5.61
C GLN A 98 6.62 -15.47 4.54
N THR A 99 6.26 -16.37 3.62
CA THR A 99 7.12 -16.79 2.50
C THR A 99 7.49 -15.61 1.61
N THR A 100 6.51 -14.76 1.27
CA THR A 100 6.74 -13.63 0.36
C THR A 100 7.59 -12.54 1.01
N TYR A 101 7.45 -12.30 2.32
CA TYR A 101 8.29 -11.34 3.03
C TYR A 101 9.73 -11.82 3.19
N ALA A 102 9.95 -13.12 3.41
CA ALA A 102 11.30 -13.67 3.47
C ALA A 102 12.06 -13.36 2.17
N ASP A 103 11.44 -13.63 1.02
CA ASP A 103 11.98 -13.30 -0.30
C ASP A 103 12.16 -11.79 -0.50
N ARG A 104 11.15 -10.98 -0.16
CA ARG A 104 11.20 -9.51 -0.27
C ARG A 104 12.34 -8.90 0.55
N LEU A 105 12.56 -9.38 1.77
CA LEU A 105 13.60 -8.84 2.66
C LEU A 105 15.00 -9.28 2.23
N GLU A 106 15.15 -10.52 1.76
CA GLU A 106 16.41 -11.04 1.24
C GLU A 106 16.85 -10.31 -0.05
N ASN A 107 15.88 -10.03 -0.94
CA ASN A 107 16.20 -9.58 -2.31
C ASN A 107 15.95 -8.09 -2.58
N LEU A 108 15.13 -7.39 -1.78
CA LEU A 108 14.65 -6.04 -2.12
C LEU A 108 14.96 -4.94 -1.07
N GLY A 109 15.45 -5.26 0.14
CA GLY A 109 15.92 -4.28 1.15
C GLY A 109 14.83 -3.60 2.00
N GLU A 110 15.22 -2.73 2.97
CA GLU A 110 14.32 -2.35 4.08
C GLU A 110 14.43 -0.93 4.71
N GLY A 111 13.31 -0.53 5.36
CA GLY A 111 13.24 0.47 6.44
C GLY A 111 12.05 0.17 7.40
N ASN A 112 12.15 0.47 8.71
CA ASN A 112 11.13 0.16 9.72
C ASN A 112 10.76 1.38 10.59
N LEU A 113 9.68 2.09 10.23
CA LEU A 113 9.12 3.21 11.01
C LEU A 113 7.60 3.35 10.81
N SER A 114 6.95 4.11 11.71
CA SER A 114 5.55 4.49 11.60
C SER A 114 5.33 5.39 10.38
N GLY A 115 4.51 4.91 9.44
CA GLY A 115 4.29 5.59 8.16
C GLY A 115 3.26 6.72 8.22
N SER A 116 3.41 7.70 7.33
CA SER A 116 2.46 8.72 6.92
C SER A 116 2.21 8.55 5.43
N THR A 117 1.17 7.79 5.14
CA THR A 117 0.74 7.47 3.79
C THR A 117 -0.73 7.87 3.70
N THR A 118 -1.13 8.40 2.56
CA THR A 118 -2.52 8.62 2.21
C THR A 118 -2.82 7.78 0.98
N HIS A 119 -3.91 7.03 1.05
CA HIS A 119 -4.47 6.33 -0.09
C HIS A 119 -5.80 6.97 -0.44
N ILE A 120 -6.15 7.02 -1.72
CA ILE A 120 -7.46 7.47 -2.20
C ILE A 120 -7.85 6.58 -3.39
N CYS A 121 -9.11 6.16 -3.42
CA CYS A 121 -9.73 5.60 -4.62
C CYS A 121 -10.77 6.59 -5.17
N THR A 122 -10.88 6.70 -6.49
CA THR A 122 -11.96 7.47 -7.14
C THR A 122 -12.48 6.73 -8.37
N ALA A 123 -13.74 6.95 -8.69
CA ALA A 123 -14.37 6.46 -9.91
C ALA A 123 -15.35 7.48 -10.47
N ASP A 124 -15.60 7.45 -11.78
CA ASP A 124 -16.58 8.32 -12.43
C ASP A 124 -17.51 7.59 -13.40
N SER A 125 -18.50 8.34 -13.91
CA SER A 125 -19.51 7.87 -14.85
C SER A 125 -18.96 7.58 -16.25
N ALA A 126 -17.80 8.12 -16.61
CA ALA A 126 -17.11 7.82 -17.87
C ALA A 126 -16.37 6.47 -17.81
N GLY A 127 -16.31 5.83 -16.64
CA GLY A 127 -15.64 4.56 -16.43
C GLY A 127 -14.19 4.69 -15.99
N ASN A 128 -13.73 5.89 -15.61
CA ASN A 128 -12.42 6.03 -15.00
C ASN A 128 -12.46 5.42 -13.59
N LEU A 129 -11.39 4.73 -13.23
CA LEU A 129 -11.19 4.13 -11.91
C LEU A 129 -9.73 4.33 -11.52
N VAL A 130 -9.48 4.94 -10.37
CA VAL A 130 -8.15 5.32 -9.91
C VAL A 130 -7.90 4.74 -8.52
N SER A 131 -6.71 4.15 -8.35
CA SER A 131 -6.15 3.73 -7.07
C SER A 131 -4.84 4.49 -6.87
N PHE A 132 -4.81 5.45 -5.93
CA PHE A 132 -3.70 6.39 -5.77
C PHE A 132 -3.13 6.34 -4.36
N THR A 133 -1.82 6.13 -4.26
CA THR A 133 -1.10 6.10 -2.97
C THR A 133 0.03 7.12 -2.99
N GLN A 134 0.06 8.02 -2.02
CA GLN A 134 1.14 8.98 -1.83
C GLN A 134 1.63 8.98 -0.39
N THR A 135 2.88 9.39 -0.18
CA THR A 135 3.54 9.26 1.13
C THR A 135 4.72 10.20 1.26
N ILE A 136 4.92 10.73 2.46
CA ILE A 136 6.16 11.40 2.88
C ILE A 136 7.04 10.47 3.73
N MET A 137 6.75 9.17 3.68
CA MET A 137 7.26 8.10 4.52
C MET A 137 6.84 8.21 5.97
N SER A 138 7.54 8.92 6.85
CA SER A 138 7.23 8.95 8.29
C SER A 138 6.15 9.99 8.61
N ALA A 139 5.53 9.92 9.81
CA ALA A 139 4.73 11.04 10.33
C ALA A 139 5.54 12.34 10.31
N PHE A 140 5.05 13.32 9.53
CA PHE A 140 5.72 14.58 9.21
C PHE A 140 7.05 14.44 8.42
N GLY A 141 7.27 13.32 7.74
CA GLY A 141 8.42 13.08 6.88
C GLY A 141 9.76 13.23 7.62
N ALA A 142 10.66 14.05 7.06
CA ALA A 142 11.93 14.42 7.68
C ALA A 142 11.78 15.40 8.85
N ARG A 143 10.56 15.89 9.11
CA ARG A 143 10.26 16.97 10.07
C ARG A 143 10.98 18.28 9.74
N ILE A 144 11.29 18.48 8.46
CA ILE A 144 11.89 19.69 7.91
C ILE A 144 10.85 20.38 7.04
N LEU A 145 10.37 21.53 7.50
CA LEU A 145 9.51 22.42 6.75
C LEU A 145 10.40 23.49 6.09
N LEU A 146 10.34 23.61 4.77
CA LEU A 146 11.06 24.65 4.04
C LEU A 146 10.39 26.02 4.32
N PRO A 147 11.05 26.97 4.99
CA PRO A 147 10.40 28.18 5.51
C PRO A 147 9.87 29.11 4.41
N SER A 148 10.52 29.16 3.25
CA SER A 148 10.13 30.06 2.15
C SER A 148 8.92 29.53 1.39
N SER A 149 8.80 28.21 1.26
CA SER A 149 7.75 27.56 0.45
C SER A 149 6.63 26.90 1.27
N GLY A 150 6.85 26.65 2.56
CA GLY A 150 5.94 25.89 3.42
C GLY A 150 5.86 24.39 3.07
N ILE A 151 6.80 23.88 2.28
CA ILE A 151 6.80 22.48 1.84
C ILE A 151 7.45 21.60 2.91
N LEU A 152 6.73 20.57 3.34
CA LEU A 152 7.24 19.59 4.29
C LEU A 152 8.00 18.48 3.56
N MET A 153 9.27 18.29 3.89
CA MET A 153 10.12 17.32 3.21
C MET A 153 9.87 15.89 3.68
N ASN A 154 9.82 14.96 2.73
CA ASN A 154 9.78 13.52 3.02
C ASN A 154 11.15 13.03 3.54
N ASN A 155 11.15 11.87 4.19
CA ASN A 155 12.37 11.15 4.58
C ASN A 155 12.56 9.85 3.76
N GLY A 156 12.18 9.86 2.49
CA GLY A 156 12.17 8.72 1.57
C GLY A 156 13.49 7.95 1.47
N MET A 157 14.61 8.62 1.74
CA MET A 157 15.95 8.02 1.76
C MET A 157 16.09 6.86 2.78
N MET A 158 15.26 6.80 3.82
CA MET A 158 15.31 5.70 4.81
C MET A 158 14.77 4.36 4.28
N TRP A 159 14.26 4.29 3.05
CA TRP A 159 13.93 3.02 2.42
C TRP A 159 15.15 2.33 1.80
N PHE A 160 16.24 3.05 1.57
CA PHE A 160 17.47 2.43 1.11
C PHE A 160 18.15 1.65 2.23
N ASP A 161 18.78 0.54 1.84
CA ASP A 161 19.76 -0.12 2.67
C ASP A 161 21.03 0.76 2.73
N PRO A 162 21.50 1.18 3.92
CA PRO A 162 22.71 1.97 4.03
C PRO A 162 23.99 1.16 3.71
N ARG A 163 23.91 -0.17 3.66
CA ARG A 163 25.06 -1.03 3.31
C ARG A 163 25.25 -1.00 1.79
N PRO A 164 26.47 -0.78 1.28
CA PRO A 164 26.74 -0.72 -0.16
C PRO A 164 26.68 -2.10 -0.84
N GLY A 165 26.43 -2.11 -2.16
CA GLY A 165 26.56 -3.30 -3.01
C GLY A 165 25.31 -4.15 -3.21
N GLY A 166 24.19 -3.83 -2.57
CA GLY A 166 22.90 -4.50 -2.71
C GLY A 166 21.95 -3.82 -3.69
N GLY A 167 20.87 -4.54 -4.05
CA GLY A 167 19.86 -4.07 -5.02
C GLY A 167 19.07 -2.83 -4.58
N ASN A 168 18.99 -2.56 -3.27
CA ASN A 168 18.35 -1.38 -2.70
C ASN A 168 19.33 -0.55 -1.86
N SER A 169 20.64 -0.63 -2.16
CA SER A 169 21.65 0.25 -1.54
C SER A 169 21.55 1.69 -2.05
N VAL A 170 22.03 2.63 -1.24
CA VAL A 170 22.12 4.05 -1.61
C VAL A 170 23.07 4.26 -2.80
N GLU A 171 22.53 4.72 -3.91
CA GLU A 171 23.29 5.11 -5.10
C GLU A 171 22.69 6.36 -5.76
N GLY A 172 23.53 7.17 -6.41
CA GLY A 172 23.08 8.40 -7.08
C GLY A 172 22.04 8.13 -8.16
N GLY A 173 20.93 8.88 -8.14
CA GLY A 173 19.84 8.76 -9.12
C GLY A 173 18.95 7.53 -8.96
N ARG A 174 19.23 6.63 -8.00
CA ARG A 174 18.41 5.45 -7.74
C ARG A 174 17.10 5.84 -7.04
N ARG A 175 16.05 5.05 -7.26
CA ARG A 175 14.76 5.14 -6.55
C ARG A 175 14.64 3.97 -5.55
N PRO A 176 14.19 4.20 -4.31
CA PRO A 176 14.14 3.14 -3.31
C PRO A 176 12.94 2.22 -3.49
N LEU A 177 13.03 1.00 -2.94
CA LEU A 177 11.87 0.12 -2.77
C LEU A 177 10.89 0.71 -1.74
N CYS A 178 9.61 0.82 -2.11
CA CYS A 178 8.55 1.27 -1.19
C CYS A 178 7.49 0.19 -0.92
N ASN A 179 6.69 0.39 0.13
CA ASN A 179 5.62 -0.53 0.54
C ASN A 179 4.23 -0.16 -0.03
N MET A 180 4.16 0.82 -0.93
CA MET A 180 2.90 1.22 -1.55
C MET A 180 2.35 0.06 -2.40
N CYS A 181 1.04 -0.15 -2.39
CA CYS A 181 0.39 -1.23 -3.13
C CYS A 181 -0.96 -0.78 -3.74
N PRO A 182 -1.01 0.34 -4.50
CA PRO A 182 -2.23 0.68 -5.21
C PRO A 182 -2.53 -0.42 -6.23
N THR A 183 -3.73 -0.99 -6.14
CA THR A 183 -4.13 -2.17 -6.90
C THR A 183 -5.49 -1.92 -7.54
N LEU A 184 -5.65 -2.38 -8.78
CA LEU A 184 -6.94 -2.56 -9.43
C LEU A 184 -7.16 -4.06 -9.64
N GLY A 185 -8.40 -4.51 -9.59
CA GLY A 185 -8.77 -5.85 -9.97
C GLY A 185 -9.99 -5.86 -10.87
N ARG A 186 -10.10 -6.87 -11.72
CA ARG A 186 -11.27 -7.16 -12.53
C ARG A 186 -11.72 -8.58 -12.26
N SER A 187 -12.93 -8.72 -11.71
CA SER A 187 -13.56 -10.00 -11.48
C SER A 187 -14.06 -10.62 -12.79
N GLN A 188 -14.19 -11.95 -12.79
CA GLN A 188 -14.65 -12.71 -13.96
C GLN A 188 -16.04 -12.29 -14.44
N ASP A 189 -16.89 -11.87 -13.50
CA ASP A 189 -18.24 -11.36 -13.78
C ASP A 189 -18.26 -9.90 -14.29
N GLY A 190 -17.08 -9.28 -14.44
CA GLY A 190 -16.89 -7.97 -15.01
C GLY A 190 -16.88 -6.80 -14.01
N HIS A 191 -16.99 -7.06 -12.70
CA HIS A 191 -16.77 -6.02 -11.69
C HIS A 191 -15.32 -5.54 -11.73
N TRP A 192 -15.12 -4.24 -11.63
CA TRP A 192 -13.81 -3.64 -11.38
C TRP A 192 -13.74 -3.17 -9.94
N PHE A 193 -12.61 -3.35 -9.27
CA PHE A 193 -12.35 -2.75 -7.97
C PHE A 193 -11.01 -2.02 -7.93
N ALA A 194 -10.97 -0.92 -7.20
CA ALA A 194 -9.77 -0.20 -6.81
C ALA A 194 -9.56 -0.39 -5.31
N VAL A 195 -8.35 -0.77 -4.91
CA VAL A 195 -8.00 -0.98 -3.51
C VAL A 195 -6.58 -0.53 -3.22
N GLY A 196 -6.41 0.02 -2.02
CA GLY A 196 -5.12 0.33 -1.43
C GLY A 196 -5.30 0.76 0.01
N ALA A 197 -4.20 1.06 0.68
CA ALA A 197 -4.23 1.40 2.10
C ALA A 197 -3.07 2.31 2.50
N CYS A 198 -3.17 2.87 3.70
CA CYS A 198 -2.04 3.45 4.40
C CYS A 198 -1.65 2.63 5.64
N GLY A 199 -0.35 2.58 5.97
CA GLY A 199 0.12 1.77 7.11
C GLY A 199 1.56 1.25 7.04
N GLY A 200 2.41 1.75 6.13
CA GLY A 200 3.77 1.25 5.96
C GLY A 200 3.77 -0.21 5.50
N ARG A 201 4.50 -1.10 6.19
CA ARG A 201 4.58 -2.53 5.81
C ARG A 201 3.20 -3.22 5.80
N LYS A 202 2.27 -2.78 6.66
CA LYS A 202 0.90 -3.31 6.74
C LYS A 202 0.05 -3.11 5.48
N ILE A 203 0.44 -2.21 4.58
CA ILE A 203 -0.30 -1.92 3.35
C ILE A 203 -0.44 -3.18 2.51
N PHE A 204 0.67 -3.87 2.27
CA PHE A 204 0.69 -5.06 1.42
C PHE A 204 -0.16 -6.21 1.99
N PRO A 205 0.02 -6.67 3.25
CA PRO A 205 -0.85 -7.68 3.86
C PRO A 205 -2.34 -7.32 3.79
N SER A 206 -2.68 -6.05 3.99
CA SER A 206 -4.07 -5.58 3.98
C SER A 206 -4.67 -5.65 2.57
N VAL A 207 -3.96 -5.12 1.57
CA VAL A 207 -4.39 -5.17 0.16
C VAL A 207 -4.50 -6.59 -0.36
N PHE A 208 -3.54 -7.45 0.00
CA PHE A 208 -3.56 -8.87 -0.34
C PHE A 208 -4.83 -9.58 0.17
N GLN A 209 -5.18 -9.41 1.44
CA GLN A 209 -6.40 -10.00 2.01
C GLN A 209 -7.67 -9.43 1.37
N LEU A 210 -7.73 -8.11 1.15
CA LEU A 210 -8.91 -7.47 0.54
C LEU A 210 -9.12 -7.94 -0.90
N ALA A 211 -8.06 -8.09 -1.69
CA ALA A 211 -8.16 -8.64 -3.04
C ALA A 211 -8.74 -10.06 -3.02
N ILE A 212 -8.34 -10.89 -2.06
CA ILE A 212 -8.90 -12.24 -1.88
C ILE A 212 -10.37 -12.18 -1.44
N PHE A 213 -10.73 -11.33 -0.47
CA PHE A 213 -12.11 -11.19 -0.01
C PHE A 213 -13.08 -10.76 -1.11
N LEU A 214 -12.65 -9.83 -1.97
CA LEU A 214 -13.44 -9.38 -3.12
C LEU A 214 -13.50 -10.44 -4.24
N SER A 215 -12.41 -11.18 -4.46
CA SER A 215 -12.30 -12.12 -5.59
C SER A 215 -12.85 -13.51 -5.28
N ASP A 216 -12.39 -14.14 -4.20
CA ASP A 216 -12.72 -15.54 -3.89
C ASP A 216 -14.06 -15.70 -3.18
N TYR A 217 -14.38 -14.75 -2.31
CA TYR A 217 -15.55 -14.82 -1.43
C TYR A 217 -16.68 -13.89 -1.87
N GLY A 218 -16.47 -13.11 -2.93
CA GLY A 218 -17.47 -12.20 -3.49
C GLY A 218 -18.04 -11.21 -2.48
N LEU A 219 -17.27 -10.85 -1.44
CA LEU A 219 -17.74 -9.93 -0.42
C LEU A 219 -18.02 -8.57 -1.05
N THR A 220 -19.07 -7.88 -0.57
CA THR A 220 -19.31 -6.49 -0.93
C THR A 220 -18.13 -5.63 -0.46
N VAL A 221 -17.93 -4.45 -1.06
CA VAL A 221 -16.84 -3.54 -0.61
C VAL A 221 -16.97 -3.18 0.86
N GLN A 222 -18.20 -3.06 1.36
CA GLN A 222 -18.50 -2.79 2.75
C GLN A 222 -18.09 -3.96 3.64
N ASP A 223 -18.50 -5.19 3.29
CA ASP A 223 -18.16 -6.38 4.08
C ASP A 223 -16.65 -6.66 4.05
N ALA A 224 -16.02 -6.54 2.88
CA ALA A 224 -14.57 -6.70 2.74
C ALA A 224 -13.79 -5.69 3.61
N ALA A 225 -14.23 -4.42 3.67
CA ALA A 225 -13.58 -3.40 4.49
C ALA A 225 -13.66 -3.71 5.99
N HIS A 226 -14.75 -4.34 6.45
CA HIS A 226 -15.01 -4.71 7.85
C HIS A 226 -14.56 -6.13 8.21
N GLN A 227 -14.25 -6.96 7.22
CA GLN A 227 -13.73 -8.31 7.43
C GLN A 227 -12.44 -8.26 8.27
N GLY A 228 -12.38 -9.11 9.31
CA GLY A 228 -11.22 -9.22 10.18
C GLY A 228 -9.95 -9.55 9.38
N ARG A 229 -8.82 -8.92 9.73
CA ARG A 229 -7.54 -9.13 9.01
C ARG A 229 -6.44 -9.63 9.95
N ILE A 230 -5.40 -10.20 9.36
CA ILE A 230 -4.12 -10.43 10.01
C ILE A 230 -3.07 -9.48 9.45
N ASP A 231 -2.02 -9.20 10.21
CA ASP A 231 -0.83 -8.51 9.73
C ASP A 231 0.41 -9.39 9.89
N VAL A 232 1.14 -9.50 8.79
CA VAL A 232 2.46 -10.13 8.70
C VAL A 232 3.37 -9.10 8.05
N SER A 233 4.02 -8.26 8.84
CA SER A 233 4.85 -7.14 8.35
C SER A 233 6.35 -7.52 8.26
N GLY A 234 6.64 -8.75 7.82
CA GLY A 234 8.01 -9.25 7.63
C GLY A 234 8.76 -9.61 8.92
N THR A 235 8.04 -9.99 9.97
CA THR A 235 8.61 -10.57 11.20
C THR A 235 7.98 -11.94 11.45
N GLU A 236 8.53 -12.71 12.39
CA GLU A 236 7.92 -13.97 12.83
C GLU A 236 6.56 -13.76 13.52
N LEU A 237 6.30 -12.55 14.00
CA LEU A 237 5.10 -12.18 14.75
C LEU A 237 3.93 -11.88 13.81
N VAL A 238 2.89 -12.71 13.90
CA VAL A 238 1.61 -12.48 13.23
C VAL A 238 0.66 -11.74 14.17
N THR A 239 0.20 -10.55 13.76
CA THR A 239 -0.79 -9.79 14.54
C THR A 239 -2.20 -10.15 14.05
N LEU A 240 -3.07 -10.56 14.96
CA LEU A 240 -4.44 -10.97 14.69
C LEU A 240 -5.40 -9.86 15.13
N MET A 241 -6.35 -9.49 14.26
CA MET A 241 -7.40 -8.55 14.60
C MET A 241 -8.37 -9.17 15.62
N ALA A 242 -8.70 -8.41 16.67
CA ALA A 242 -9.55 -8.87 17.77
C ALA A 242 -11.00 -9.15 17.35
N GLU A 243 -11.39 -8.68 16.17
CA GLU A 243 -12.69 -8.87 15.55
C GLU A 243 -12.78 -10.20 14.77
N LEU A 244 -11.66 -10.90 14.53
CA LEU A 244 -11.69 -12.25 13.95
C LEU A 244 -12.43 -13.22 14.87
N PRO A 245 -13.24 -14.16 14.35
CA PRO A 245 -13.87 -15.20 15.17
C PRO A 245 -12.87 -15.94 16.07
N GLU A 246 -13.27 -16.26 17.30
CA GLU A 246 -12.39 -16.93 18.28
C GLU A 246 -11.88 -18.28 17.77
N THR A 247 -12.71 -19.01 17.02
CA THR A 247 -12.32 -20.28 16.38
C THR A 247 -11.15 -20.10 15.42
N ILE A 248 -11.15 -19.02 14.63
CA ILE A 248 -10.05 -18.67 13.72
C ILE A 248 -8.82 -18.25 14.52
N ARG A 249 -8.98 -17.38 15.53
CA ARG A 249 -7.84 -16.94 16.36
C ARG A 249 -7.15 -18.11 17.05
N ALA A 250 -7.90 -18.98 17.71
CA ALA A 250 -7.37 -20.15 18.40
C ALA A 250 -6.63 -21.08 17.43
N HIS A 251 -7.20 -21.33 16.25
CA HIS A 251 -6.54 -22.13 15.22
C HIS A 251 -5.21 -21.51 14.76
N LEU A 252 -5.18 -20.20 14.51
CA LEU A 252 -3.95 -19.51 14.12
C LEU A 252 -2.90 -19.53 15.24
N GLN A 253 -3.30 -19.32 16.48
CA GLN A 253 -2.41 -19.37 17.65
C GLN A 253 -1.80 -20.75 17.88
N GLN A 254 -2.51 -21.83 17.52
CA GLN A 254 -2.01 -23.20 17.61
C GLN A 254 -1.02 -23.55 16.48
N ASN A 255 -1.14 -22.90 15.32
CA ASN A 255 -0.42 -23.28 14.10
C ASN A 255 0.67 -22.28 13.67
N LEU A 256 0.78 -21.14 14.34
CA LEU A 256 1.79 -20.11 14.08
C LEU A 256 2.66 -19.89 15.32
N SER A 257 3.97 -19.83 15.12
CA SER A 257 4.96 -19.80 16.22
C SER A 257 4.83 -18.57 17.14
N GLN A 258 4.52 -17.41 16.59
CA GLN A 258 4.36 -16.17 17.36
C GLN A 258 3.15 -15.40 16.87
N THR A 259 2.19 -15.21 17.78
CA THR A 259 0.96 -14.47 17.50
C THR A 259 0.65 -13.47 18.61
N ARG A 260 -0.07 -12.42 18.28
CA ARG A 260 -0.68 -11.51 19.26
C ARG A 260 -2.01 -11.00 18.77
N VAL A 261 -2.94 -10.73 19.68
CA VAL A 261 -4.24 -10.13 19.34
C VAL A 261 -4.19 -8.62 19.60
N ARG A 262 -4.73 -7.81 18.68
CA ARG A 262 -4.85 -6.35 18.81
C ARG A 262 -6.19 -5.87 18.27
N LEU A 263 -6.75 -4.85 18.93
CA LEU A 263 -7.93 -4.14 18.43
C LEU A 263 -7.62 -3.46 17.10
N ASN A 264 -8.61 -3.37 16.23
CA ASN A 264 -8.51 -2.54 15.04
C ASN A 264 -8.68 -1.06 15.41
N GLY A 265 -7.73 -0.21 15.02
CA GLY A 265 -7.71 1.18 15.44
C GLY A 265 -6.88 2.07 14.51
N VAL A 266 -7.11 3.37 14.61
CA VAL A 266 -6.40 4.39 13.81
C VAL A 266 -5.00 4.65 14.35
N SER A 267 -4.86 4.67 15.68
CA SER A 267 -3.59 4.81 16.36
C SER A 267 -3.64 4.05 17.71
N PRO A 268 -2.78 3.05 17.93
CA PRO A 268 -1.81 2.49 16.98
C PRO A 268 -2.51 1.75 15.82
N ASN A 269 -2.05 2.00 14.59
CA ASN A 269 -2.52 1.29 13.40
C ASN A 269 -1.79 -0.06 13.28
N HIS A 270 -2.55 -1.16 13.41
CA HIS A 270 -2.04 -2.53 13.32
C HIS A 270 -2.45 -3.28 12.04
N PHE A 271 -3.45 -2.81 11.28
CA PHE A 271 -4.02 -3.56 10.15
C PHE A 271 -4.20 -2.73 8.86
N ALA A 272 -3.47 -1.62 8.76
CA ALA A 272 -3.61 -0.58 7.74
C ALA A 272 -5.01 0.09 7.76
N LEU A 273 -5.16 1.18 7.02
CA LEU A 273 -6.45 1.86 6.82
C LEU A 273 -6.79 1.80 5.32
N PRO A 274 -7.51 0.75 4.88
CA PRO A 274 -7.83 0.57 3.47
C PRO A 274 -8.97 1.48 3.00
N GLN A 275 -8.98 1.73 1.70
CA GLN A 275 -10.13 2.25 0.97
C GLN A 275 -10.35 1.37 -0.25
N VAL A 276 -11.61 1.17 -0.60
CA VAL A 276 -12.04 0.32 -1.70
C VAL A 276 -13.17 1.00 -2.44
N ILE A 277 -13.11 1.01 -3.77
CA ILE A 277 -14.25 1.33 -4.63
C ILE A 277 -14.45 0.17 -5.60
N GLN A 278 -15.69 -0.20 -5.84
CA GLN A 278 -16.09 -1.16 -6.86
C GLN A 278 -17.00 -0.49 -7.88
N ARG A 279 -16.79 -0.81 -9.14
CA ARG A 279 -17.66 -0.48 -10.27
C ARG A 279 -18.21 -1.76 -10.86
N SER A 280 -19.52 -1.91 -10.83
CA SER A 280 -20.20 -3.04 -11.45
C SER A 280 -20.27 -2.93 -12.98
N PRO A 281 -20.55 -4.03 -13.70
CA PRO A 281 -20.69 -4.01 -15.16
C PRO A 281 -21.73 -3.00 -15.67
N ASN A 282 -22.80 -2.77 -14.91
CA ASN A 282 -23.86 -1.82 -15.26
C ASN A 282 -23.48 -0.36 -14.96
N GLY A 283 -22.32 -0.11 -14.34
CA GLY A 283 -21.82 1.22 -14.01
C GLY A 283 -22.15 1.71 -12.59
N ALA A 284 -22.88 0.95 -11.78
CA ALA A 284 -23.10 1.30 -10.38
C ALA A 284 -21.78 1.28 -9.59
N LEU A 285 -21.61 2.28 -8.72
CA LEU A 285 -20.42 2.49 -7.91
C LEU A 285 -20.74 2.25 -6.43
N GLU A 286 -19.90 1.48 -5.77
CA GLU A 286 -19.94 1.27 -4.31
C GLU A 286 -18.56 1.59 -3.74
N GLY A 287 -18.53 2.25 -2.59
CA GLY A 287 -17.29 2.64 -1.93
C GLY A 287 -17.33 2.30 -0.45
N ALA A 288 -16.19 1.89 0.09
CA ALA A 288 -16.01 1.66 1.51
C ALA A 288 -14.66 2.23 1.96
N CYS A 289 -14.65 2.81 3.15
CA CYS A 289 -13.44 3.29 3.80
C CYS A 289 -13.44 2.84 5.26
N PHE A 290 -12.25 2.76 5.85
CA PHE A 290 -12.13 2.47 7.27
C PHE A 290 -12.59 3.67 8.13
N ILE A 291 -13.81 3.54 8.70
CA ILE A 291 -14.62 4.60 9.32
C ILE A 291 -13.92 5.47 10.39
N PRO A 292 -13.06 4.96 11.30
CA PRO A 292 -12.47 5.85 12.30
C PRO A 292 -11.37 6.77 11.73
N SER A 293 -11.00 6.64 10.45
CA SER A 293 -10.16 7.64 9.79
C SER A 293 -10.94 8.95 9.61
N PRO A 294 -10.40 10.12 10.00
CA PRO A 294 -11.04 11.42 9.75
C PRO A 294 -11.32 11.71 8.25
N HIS A 295 -10.74 10.91 7.33
CA HIS A 295 -11.05 10.95 5.89
C HIS A 295 -12.47 10.47 5.56
N ALA A 296 -13.07 9.60 6.39
CA ALA A 296 -14.40 9.04 6.14
C ALA A 296 -15.51 10.10 6.07
N LYS A 297 -15.29 11.29 6.64
CA LYS A 297 -16.26 12.40 6.61
C LYS A 297 -16.22 13.24 5.31
N VAL A 298 -15.18 13.08 4.49
CA VAL A 298 -14.99 13.82 3.23
C VAL A 298 -15.28 12.95 2.00
N SER A 299 -15.21 11.62 2.14
CA SER A 299 -15.43 10.64 1.05
C SER A 299 -16.89 10.26 0.80
N ALA A 300 -17.86 10.91 1.45
CA ALA A 300 -19.27 10.49 1.48
C ALA A 300 -20.24 11.38 0.66
N PHE A 301 -19.75 12.09 -0.37
CA PHE A 301 -20.60 12.89 -1.27
C PHE A 301 -20.31 12.60 -2.74
#